data_AF-A0AAT9HKI2-F1
#
_entry.id   AF-A0AAT9HKI2-F1
#
_cell.length_a   1.000
_cell.length_b   1.000
_cell.length_c   1.000
_cell.angle_alpha   90.00
_cell.angle_beta   90.00
_cell.angle_gamma   90.00
#
_symmetry.space_group_name_H-M   'P 1'
#
loop_
_entity.id
_entity.type
_entity.pdbx_description
1 polymer ?
#
loop_
_entity_poly.entity_id
_entity_poly.type
_entity_poly.pdbx_seq_one_letter_code
_entity_poly.pdbx_strand_id
1 'polypeptide(L)'
;MGSIGYALAAGNAVVFKPSELTPGTGTLLAELFDSAVPGHAGLLTTVTGAASTGDALARSGVDKLAFTGSPGTARKVMAVCAGTLTPFLAECGGKDAMIVTADADLDAAADAIVWGALSNAGQTCAGVERVYAAREIHAELCERVVRRAGVLRPGARRTPRTDR
;
A
#
# COMPACT_ATOMS: atom_id res chain seq x y z
N MET A 1 -9.82 -0.83 1.11
CA MET A 1 -10.94 -1.15 2.02
C MET A 1 -10.51 -1.34 3.47
N GLY A 2 -9.32 -1.89 3.78
CA GLY A 2 -8.77 -2.15 5.13
C GLY A 2 -9.32 -1.30 6.30
N SER A 3 -8.62 -0.23 6.68
CA SER A 3 -8.95 0.56 7.88
C SER A 3 -10.37 1.14 7.88
N ILE A 4 -10.91 1.46 6.69
CA ILE A 4 -12.28 1.96 6.54
C ILE A 4 -13.29 0.90 6.97
N GLY A 5 -13.17 -0.32 6.43
CA GLY A 5 -14.08 -1.42 6.74
C GLY A 5 -14.05 -1.82 8.21
N TYR A 6 -12.85 -1.88 8.81
CA TYR A 6 -12.70 -2.18 10.24
C TYR A 6 -13.34 -1.10 11.14
N ALA A 7 -13.14 0.18 10.80
CA ALA A 7 -13.70 1.29 11.55
C ALA A 7 -15.23 1.30 11.50
N LEU A 8 -15.81 1.13 10.30
CA LEU A 8 -17.26 1.04 10.10
C LEU A 8 -17.86 -0.16 10.83
N ALA A 9 -17.25 -1.35 10.72
CA ALA A 9 -17.70 -2.55 11.41
C ALA A 9 -17.65 -2.42 12.94
N ALA A 10 -16.70 -1.65 13.46
CA ALA A 10 -16.60 -1.31 14.88
C ALA A 10 -17.54 -0.18 15.32
N GLY A 11 -18.42 0.31 14.44
CA GLY A 11 -19.43 1.32 14.75
C GLY A 11 -18.97 2.78 14.67
N ASN A 12 -17.87 3.06 13.98
CA ASN A 12 -17.33 4.42 13.83
C ASN A 12 -17.79 5.03 12.51
N ALA A 13 -18.09 6.33 12.51
CA ALA A 13 -18.11 7.12 11.27
C ALA A 13 -16.67 7.33 10.77
N VAL A 14 -16.51 7.45 9.45
CA VAL A 14 -15.21 7.57 8.78
C VAL A 14 -15.17 8.78 7.88
N VAL A 15 -14.19 9.66 8.12
CA VAL A 15 -13.76 10.67 7.16
C VAL A 15 -12.52 10.17 6.44
N PHE A 16 -12.69 9.75 5.18
CA PHE A 16 -11.62 9.19 4.37
C PHE A 16 -10.97 10.27 3.52
N LYS A 17 -9.65 10.43 3.68
CA LYS A 17 -8.83 11.27 2.81
C LYS A 17 -7.96 10.40 1.89
N PRO A 18 -8.37 10.14 0.64
CA PRO A 18 -7.56 9.36 -0.31
C PRO A 18 -6.29 10.12 -0.72
N SER A 19 -5.35 9.41 -1.36
CA SER A 19 -4.22 10.06 -2.04
C SER A 19 -4.72 10.99 -3.14
N GLU A 20 -4.05 12.12 -3.28
CA GLU A 20 -4.19 13.09 -4.36
C GLU A 20 -3.93 12.50 -5.75
N LEU A 21 -3.25 11.35 -5.84
CA LEU A 21 -3.01 10.63 -7.10
C LEU A 21 -4.20 9.74 -7.50
N THR A 22 -5.06 9.38 -6.56
CA THR A 22 -6.20 8.48 -6.78
C THR A 22 -7.51 8.97 -6.14
N PRO A 23 -7.84 10.28 -6.19
CA PRO A 23 -8.99 10.82 -5.46
C PRO A 23 -10.33 10.23 -5.95
N GLY A 24 -10.45 10.00 -7.26
CA GLY A 24 -11.68 9.47 -7.86
C GLY A 24 -12.08 8.10 -7.32
N THR A 25 -11.11 7.23 -6.99
CA THR A 25 -11.42 5.93 -6.37
C THR A 25 -12.00 6.10 -4.97
N GLY A 26 -11.52 7.08 -4.19
CA GLY A 26 -12.05 7.35 -2.86
C GLY A 26 -13.44 7.97 -2.88
N THR A 27 -13.70 8.89 -3.82
CA THR A 27 -15.04 9.46 -4.02
C THR A 27 -16.03 8.39 -4.43
N LEU A 28 -15.70 7.58 -5.46
CA LEU A 28 -16.55 6.49 -5.91
C LEU A 28 -16.86 5.48 -4.79
N LEU A 29 -15.88 5.20 -3.92
CA LEU A 29 -16.11 4.28 -2.80
C LEU A 29 -17.19 4.79 -1.83
N ALA A 30 -17.20 6.07 -1.50
CA ALA A 30 -18.22 6.67 -0.63
C ALA A 30 -19.60 6.65 -1.31
N GLU A 31 -19.67 7.01 -2.60
CA GLU A 31 -20.92 6.97 -3.38
C GLU A 31 -21.53 5.55 -3.44
N LEU A 32 -20.67 4.54 -3.65
CA LEU A 32 -21.09 3.13 -3.66
C LEU A 32 -21.54 2.67 -2.28
N PHE A 33 -20.88 3.12 -1.20
CA PHE A 33 -21.29 2.81 0.16
C PHE A 33 -22.68 3.36 0.47
N ASP A 34 -22.92 4.65 0.18
CA ASP A 34 -24.22 5.28 0.40
C ASP A 34 -25.32 4.61 -0.43
N SER A 35 -25.02 4.22 -1.68
CA SER A 35 -25.96 3.50 -2.54
C SER A 35 -26.27 2.09 -2.04
N ALA A 36 -25.28 1.39 -1.48
CA ALA A 36 -25.44 0.02 -0.98
C ALA A 36 -26.16 -0.03 0.38
N VAL A 37 -26.02 1.02 1.20
CA VAL A 37 -26.58 1.07 2.56
C VAL A 37 -27.25 2.43 2.84
N PRO A 38 -28.36 2.76 2.16
CA PRO A 38 -28.94 4.11 2.18
C PRO A 38 -29.41 4.58 3.56
N GLY A 39 -29.76 3.65 4.47
CA GLY A 39 -30.11 3.99 5.86
C GLY A 39 -28.95 4.49 6.71
N HIS A 40 -27.71 4.41 6.21
CA HIS A 40 -26.48 4.81 6.87
C HIS A 40 -25.67 5.80 6.03
N ALA A 41 -26.34 6.53 5.13
CA ALA A 41 -25.70 7.50 4.25
C ALA A 41 -24.90 8.53 5.06
N GLY A 42 -23.69 8.84 4.58
CA GLY A 42 -22.79 9.80 5.22
C GLY A 42 -21.91 9.23 6.34
N LEU A 43 -22.09 7.97 6.75
CA LEU A 43 -21.15 7.31 7.68
C LEU A 43 -19.75 7.14 7.08
N LEU A 44 -19.63 7.09 5.75
CA LEU A 44 -18.36 7.17 5.03
C LEU A 44 -18.35 8.43 4.18
N THR A 45 -17.65 9.47 4.64
CA THR A 45 -17.49 10.72 3.89
C THR A 45 -16.06 10.82 3.34
N THR A 46 -15.90 11.36 2.13
CA THR A 46 -14.58 11.55 1.51
C THR A 46 -14.19 13.04 1.49
N VAL A 47 -12.96 13.35 1.90
CA VAL A 47 -12.35 14.69 1.76
C VAL A 47 -11.08 14.62 0.92
N THR A 48 -11.00 15.39 -0.17
CA THR A 48 -9.87 15.34 -1.11
C THR A 48 -8.94 16.54 -0.94
N GLY A 49 -7.70 16.38 -1.41
CA GLY A 49 -6.69 17.45 -1.41
C GLY A 49 -5.29 16.89 -1.16
N ALA A 50 -4.31 17.77 -0.99
CA ALA A 50 -2.90 17.41 -0.76
C ALA A 50 -2.59 17.25 0.75
N ALA A 51 -1.31 17.35 1.11
CA ALA A 51 -0.84 17.22 2.49
C ALA A 51 -1.53 18.17 3.48
N SER A 52 -1.83 19.42 3.08
CA SER A 52 -2.49 20.41 3.94
C SER A 52 -3.88 19.96 4.40
N THR A 53 -4.68 19.33 3.54
CA THR A 53 -5.98 18.74 3.92
C THR A 53 -5.80 17.61 4.93
N GLY A 54 -4.74 16.83 4.79
CA GLY A 54 -4.42 15.75 5.74
C GLY A 54 -4.03 16.28 7.12
N ASP A 55 -3.22 17.34 7.18
CA ASP A 55 -2.86 18.02 8.44
C ASP A 55 -4.08 18.66 9.10
N ALA A 56 -4.94 19.33 8.32
CA ALA A 56 -6.19 19.89 8.83
C ALA A 56 -7.11 18.80 9.42
N LEU A 57 -7.24 17.65 8.74
CA LEU A 57 -8.03 16.52 9.25
C LEU A 57 -7.42 15.93 10.53
N ALA A 58 -6.09 15.78 10.60
CA ALA A 58 -5.43 15.30 11.81
C ALA A 58 -5.65 16.22 13.03
N ARG A 59 -5.89 17.51 12.80
CA ARG A 59 -6.16 18.53 13.83
C ARG A 59 -7.65 18.76 14.10
N SER A 60 -8.55 18.10 13.37
CA SER A 60 -9.99 18.38 13.47
C SER A 60 -10.69 17.73 14.67
N GLY A 61 -9.93 17.14 15.60
CA GLY A 61 -10.49 16.49 16.79
C GLY A 61 -11.07 15.10 16.55
N VAL A 62 -10.48 14.30 15.65
CA VAL A 62 -10.90 12.90 15.45
C VAL A 62 -10.53 12.01 16.64
N ASP A 63 -11.36 11.01 16.93
CA ASP A 63 -11.16 10.07 18.05
C ASP A 63 -10.04 9.05 17.79
N LYS A 64 -9.72 8.79 16.51
CA LYS A 64 -8.65 7.89 16.08
C LYS A 64 -8.22 8.25 14.67
N LEU A 65 -6.93 8.09 14.37
CA LEU A 65 -6.40 8.28 13.04
C LEU A 65 -5.67 7.02 12.56
N ALA A 66 -6.08 6.51 11.40
CA ALA A 66 -5.41 5.42 10.69
C ALA A 66 -4.75 5.98 9.42
N PHE A 67 -3.44 5.79 9.31
CA PHE A 67 -2.63 6.30 8.22
C PHE A 67 -1.92 5.17 7.48
N THR A 68 -1.88 5.25 6.16
CA THR A 68 -1.03 4.38 5.33
C THR A 68 -0.21 5.26 4.39
N GLY A 69 1.11 5.11 4.42
CA GLY A 69 1.99 5.92 3.58
C GLY A 69 3.46 5.87 3.99
N SER A 70 4.21 6.94 3.74
CA SER A 70 5.65 6.96 4.04
C SER A 70 5.92 7.11 5.54
N PRO A 71 7.01 6.51 6.07
CA PRO A 71 7.43 6.73 7.45
C PRO A 71 7.67 8.22 7.79
N GLY A 72 8.14 9.00 6.81
CA GLY A 72 8.38 10.43 6.97
C GLY A 72 7.09 11.22 7.21
N THR A 73 6.02 10.92 6.48
CA THR A 73 4.71 11.55 6.69
C THR A 73 4.05 11.01 7.95
N ALA A 74 4.14 9.71 8.22
CA ALA A 74 3.60 9.12 9.45
C ALA A 74 4.16 9.79 10.72
N ARG A 75 5.47 10.08 10.76
CA ARG A 75 6.09 10.83 11.88
C ARG A 75 5.50 12.21 12.09
N LYS A 76 5.19 12.94 11.00
CA LYS A 76 4.56 14.27 11.08
C LYS A 76 3.15 14.17 11.66
N VAL A 77 2.34 13.24 11.16
CA VAL A 77 0.97 13.02 11.64
C VAL A 77 0.96 12.54 13.08
N MET A 78 1.86 11.62 13.45
CA MET A 78 2.04 11.15 14.82
C MET A 78 2.36 12.29 15.79
N ALA A 79 3.20 13.25 15.39
CA ALA A 79 3.52 14.42 16.21
C ALA A 79 2.28 15.31 16.44
N VAL A 80 1.38 15.41 15.46
CA VAL A 80 0.09 16.10 15.63
C VAL A 80 -0.80 15.36 16.61
N CYS A 81 -0.99 14.05 16.41
CA CYS A 81 -1.82 13.21 17.28
C CYS A 81 -1.31 13.17 18.73
N ALA A 82 0.00 13.26 18.94
CA ALA A 82 0.61 13.31 20.27
C ALA A 82 0.15 14.53 21.08
N GLY A 83 -0.15 15.67 20.43
CA GLY A 83 -0.62 16.88 21.10
C GLY A 83 -2.00 16.74 21.76
N THR A 84 -2.81 15.80 21.30
CA THR A 84 -4.18 15.54 21.79
C THR A 84 -4.35 14.13 22.35
N LEU A 85 -3.27 13.34 22.41
CA LEU A 85 -3.30 11.90 22.71
C LEU A 85 -4.26 11.10 21.82
N THR A 86 -4.50 11.58 20.59
CA THR A 86 -5.34 10.86 19.61
C THR A 86 -4.67 9.52 19.27
N PRO A 87 -5.34 8.37 19.47
CA PRO A 87 -4.83 7.07 19.06
C PRO A 87 -4.49 7.04 17.57
N PHE A 88 -3.24 6.69 17.27
CA PHE A 88 -2.70 6.69 15.91
C PHE A 88 -2.23 5.29 15.50
N LEU A 89 -2.67 4.83 14.34
CA LEU A 89 -2.19 3.61 13.68
C LEU A 89 -1.53 3.99 12.36
N ALA A 90 -0.34 3.48 12.11
CA ALA A 90 0.41 3.75 10.89
C ALA A 90 0.90 2.46 10.23
N GLU A 91 0.47 2.26 8.99
CA GLU A 91 1.04 1.27 8.08
C GLU A 91 2.04 1.97 7.16
N CYS A 92 3.30 1.58 7.22
CA CYS A 92 4.38 2.23 6.48
C CYS A 92 5.12 1.24 5.59
N GLY A 93 5.81 1.77 4.56
CA GLY A 93 6.64 0.94 3.69
C GLY A 93 7.85 0.31 4.40
N GLY A 94 8.24 -0.89 3.95
CA GLY A 94 9.43 -1.61 4.38
C GLY A 94 10.54 -1.61 3.32
N LYS A 95 11.59 -2.41 3.58
CA LYS A 95 12.64 -2.74 2.61
C LYS A 95 12.84 -4.25 2.66
N ASP A 96 11.82 -4.99 2.24
CA ASP A 96 11.68 -6.40 2.58
C ASP A 96 12.74 -7.27 1.91
N ALA A 97 13.26 -8.22 2.67
CA ALA A 97 14.35 -9.07 2.28
C ALA A 97 13.86 -10.48 1.97
N MET A 98 14.36 -11.06 0.89
CA MET A 98 14.26 -12.48 0.59
C MET A 98 15.62 -13.13 0.78
N ILE A 99 15.68 -14.24 1.53
CA ILE A 99 16.89 -15.01 1.76
C ILE A 99 16.77 -16.33 0.98
N VAL A 100 17.76 -16.65 0.15
CA VAL A 100 17.82 -17.86 -0.68
C VAL A 100 19.02 -18.70 -0.25
N THR A 101 18.74 -19.87 0.32
CA THR A 101 19.75 -20.81 0.81
C THR A 101 20.31 -21.67 -0.32
N ALA A 102 21.46 -22.32 -0.08
CA ALA A 102 22.18 -23.07 -1.12
C ALA A 102 21.41 -24.29 -1.68
N ASP A 103 20.41 -24.78 -0.94
CA ASP A 103 19.54 -25.91 -1.29
C ASP A 103 18.19 -25.47 -1.88
N ALA A 104 17.99 -24.17 -2.10
CA ALA A 104 16.75 -23.65 -2.67
C ALA A 104 16.56 -24.09 -4.13
N ASP A 105 15.30 -24.33 -4.51
CA ASP A 105 14.91 -24.40 -5.91
C ASP A 105 15.11 -23.02 -6.57
N LEU A 106 16.13 -22.92 -7.43
CA LEU A 106 16.55 -21.66 -8.03
C LEU A 106 15.56 -21.14 -9.08
N ASP A 107 14.75 -22.01 -9.67
CA ASP A 107 13.72 -21.59 -10.61
C ASP A 107 12.53 -21.02 -9.86
N ALA A 108 12.04 -21.72 -8.83
CA ALA A 108 10.98 -21.21 -7.96
C ALA A 108 11.40 -19.91 -7.24
N ALA A 109 12.64 -19.84 -6.75
CA ALA A 109 13.19 -18.64 -6.14
C ALA A 109 13.23 -17.46 -7.12
N ALA A 110 13.71 -17.67 -8.35
CA ALA A 110 13.77 -16.60 -9.34
C ALA A 110 12.36 -16.12 -9.77
N ASP A 111 11.38 -17.01 -9.88
CA ASP A 111 9.99 -16.66 -10.16
C ASP A 111 9.39 -15.82 -9.02
N ALA A 112 9.59 -16.24 -7.76
CA ALA A 112 9.13 -15.50 -6.59
C ALA A 112 9.80 -14.12 -6.46
N ILE A 113 11.10 -14.02 -6.74
CA ILE A 113 11.83 -12.74 -6.74
C ILE A 113 11.24 -11.79 -7.78
N VAL A 114 11.08 -12.24 -9.02
CA VAL A 114 10.60 -11.38 -10.12
C VAL A 114 9.18 -10.93 -9.87
N TRP A 115 8.29 -11.84 -9.48
CA TRP A 115 6.91 -11.49 -9.13
C TRP A 115 6.85 -10.54 -7.94
N GLY A 116 7.51 -10.90 -6.84
CA GLY A 116 7.50 -10.10 -5.60
C GLY A 116 8.12 -8.71 -5.76
N ALA A 117 9.12 -8.55 -6.63
CA ALA A 117 9.79 -7.27 -6.85
C ALA A 117 9.10 -6.40 -7.91
N LEU A 118 8.52 -6.99 -8.96
CA LEU A 118 8.08 -6.25 -10.15
C LEU A 118 6.58 -6.23 -10.39
N SER A 119 5.79 -7.07 -9.70
CA SER A 119 4.33 -6.98 -9.77
C SER A 119 3.83 -5.60 -9.33
N ASN A 120 2.78 -5.12 -9.99
CA ASN A 120 2.29 -3.74 -9.84
C ASN A 120 3.40 -2.67 -10.07
N ALA A 121 4.36 -2.97 -10.95
CA ALA A 121 5.56 -2.15 -11.19
C ALA A 121 6.38 -1.87 -9.91
N GLY A 122 6.41 -2.83 -8.98
CA GLY A 122 7.11 -2.71 -7.70
C GLY A 122 6.41 -1.78 -6.70
N GLN A 123 5.21 -1.29 -6.98
CA GLN A 123 4.47 -0.38 -6.10
C GLN A 123 3.64 -1.17 -5.06
N THR A 124 4.29 -2.08 -4.35
CA THR A 124 3.69 -2.93 -3.32
C THR A 124 4.48 -2.79 -2.04
N CYS A 125 3.83 -2.44 -0.92
CA CYS A 125 4.52 -2.19 0.35
C CYS A 125 5.26 -3.42 0.91
N ALA A 126 4.80 -4.62 0.55
CA ALA A 126 5.38 -5.92 0.90
C ALA A 126 6.23 -6.52 -0.23
N GLY A 127 6.68 -5.69 -1.19
CA GLY A 127 7.45 -6.15 -2.34
C GLY A 127 8.86 -6.59 -1.95
N VAL A 128 9.44 -7.51 -2.73
CA VAL A 128 10.83 -7.95 -2.53
C VAL A 128 11.77 -6.83 -2.97
N GLU A 129 12.50 -6.27 -2.03
CA GLU A 129 13.33 -5.08 -2.23
C GLU A 129 14.83 -5.38 -2.12
N ARG A 130 15.19 -6.52 -1.51
CA ARG A 130 16.55 -7.03 -1.34
C ARG A 130 16.54 -8.55 -1.43
N VAL A 131 17.52 -9.12 -2.11
CA VAL A 131 17.74 -10.57 -2.14
C VAL A 131 19.13 -10.87 -1.57
N TYR A 132 19.18 -11.77 -0.59
CA TYR A 132 20.40 -12.33 -0.03
C TYR A 132 20.50 -13.79 -0.46
N ALA A 133 21.53 -14.16 -1.19
CA ALA A 133 21.71 -15.52 -1.67
C ALA A 133 22.98 -16.15 -1.07
N ALA A 134 22.95 -17.46 -0.84
CA ALA A 134 24.17 -18.22 -0.57
C ALA A 134 25.18 -18.03 -1.72
N ARG A 135 26.47 -17.95 -1.38
CA ARG A 135 27.52 -17.52 -2.30
C ARG A 135 27.63 -18.43 -3.52
N GLU A 136 27.41 -19.72 -3.30
CA GLU A 136 27.52 -20.82 -4.25
C GLU A 136 26.48 -20.72 -5.37
N ILE A 137 25.28 -20.21 -5.06
CA ILE A 137 24.16 -20.10 -6.01
C ILE A 137 23.97 -18.69 -6.58
N HIS A 138 24.70 -17.70 -6.04
CA HIS A 138 24.45 -16.28 -6.32
C HIS A 138 24.48 -15.96 -7.82
N ALA A 139 25.52 -16.39 -8.54
CA ALA A 139 25.67 -16.10 -9.97
C ALA A 139 24.51 -16.70 -10.79
N GLU A 140 24.19 -17.96 -10.53
CA GLU A 140 23.16 -18.72 -11.23
C GLU A 140 21.75 -18.17 -10.96
N LEU A 141 21.47 -17.76 -9.72
CA LEU A 141 20.22 -17.11 -9.34
C LEU A 141 20.06 -15.76 -10.06
N CYS A 142 21.13 -14.95 -10.10
CA CYS A 142 21.12 -13.66 -10.79
C CYS A 142 20.79 -13.81 -12.28
N GLU A 143 21.43 -14.77 -12.97
CA GLU A 143 21.14 -15.04 -14.39
C GLU A 143 19.68 -15.42 -14.61
N ARG A 144 19.13 -16.30 -13.75
CA ARG A 144 17.72 -16.70 -13.81
C ARG A 144 16.77 -15.54 -13.61
N VAL A 145 17.05 -14.67 -12.63
CA VAL A 145 16.23 -13.47 -12.34
C VAL A 145 16.27 -12.51 -13.52
N VAL A 146 17.46 -12.20 -14.06
CA VAL A 146 17.62 -11.29 -15.21
C VAL A 146 16.87 -11.82 -16.43
N ARG A 147 17.00 -13.12 -16.73
CA ARG A 147 16.29 -13.74 -17.86
C ARG A 147 14.78 -13.60 -17.73
N ARG A 148 14.22 -13.86 -16.55
CA ARG A 148 12.78 -13.76 -16.28
C ARG A 148 12.29 -12.32 -16.32
N ALA A 149 13.03 -11.38 -15.72
CA ALA A 149 12.70 -9.97 -15.77
C ALA A 149 12.75 -9.42 -17.21
N GLY A 150 13.73 -9.87 -18.02
CA GLY A 150 13.95 -9.40 -19.38
C GLY A 150 12.85 -9.76 -20.39
N VAL A 151 11.96 -10.71 -20.06
CA VAL A 151 10.81 -11.05 -20.91
C VAL A 151 9.50 -10.36 -20.49
N LEU A 152 9.52 -9.62 -19.37
CA LEU A 152 8.36 -8.86 -18.91
C LEU A 152 8.04 -7.71 -19.87
N ARG A 153 6.75 -7.52 -20.14
CA ARG A 153 6.21 -6.51 -21.03
C ARG A 153 5.57 -5.39 -20.22
N PRO A 154 6.29 -4.28 -19.96
CA PRO A 154 5.66 -3.08 -19.42
C PRO A 154 4.67 -2.52 -20.44
N GLY A 155 3.58 -1.91 -19.98
CA GLY A 155 2.62 -1.27 -20.87
C GLY A 155 1.77 -0.23 -20.17
N ALA A 156 1.29 0.75 -20.95
CA ALA A 156 0.26 1.65 -20.50
C ALA A 156 -1.10 0.91 -20.40
N ARG A 157 -1.93 1.34 -19.43
CA ARG A 157 -3.21 0.72 -19.02
C ARG A 157 -3.93 -0.11 -20.10
N ARG A 158 -4.24 -1.37 -19.74
CA ARG A 158 -5.12 -2.32 -20.46
C ARG A 158 -4.70 -2.68 -21.90
N THR A 159 -3.40 -2.87 -22.15
CA THR A 159 -3.03 -3.70 -23.31
C THR A 159 -3.10 -5.19 -22.94
N PRO A 160 -3.66 -6.08 -23.79
CA PRO A 160 -3.83 -7.50 -23.47
C PRO A 160 -2.53 -8.27 -23.18
N ARG A 161 -1.37 -7.67 -23.46
CA ARG A 161 -0.05 -8.29 -23.38
C ARG A 161 0.82 -7.76 -22.24
N THR A 162 0.30 -6.89 -21.36
CA THR A 162 1.05 -6.36 -20.20
C THR A 162 1.11 -7.41 -19.10
N ASP A 163 2.32 -7.74 -18.66
CA ASP A 163 2.56 -8.59 -17.49
C ASP A 163 2.24 -7.81 -16.21
N ARG A 164 1.59 -8.46 -15.23
CA ARG A 164 1.03 -7.81 -14.02
C ARG A 164 1.65 -8.31 -12.73
#